data_AF-A0A0G1T9U8-F1
#
_entry.id   AF-A0A0G1T9U8-F1
#
_cell.length_a   1.000
_cell.length_b   1.000
_cell.length_c   1.000
_cell.angle_alpha   90.00
_cell.angle_beta   90.00
_cell.angle_gamma   90.00
#
_symmetry.space_group_name_H-M   'P 1'
#
loop_
_entity.id
_entity.type
_entity.pdbx_description
1 polymer ?
#
loop_
_entity_poly.entity_id
_entity_poly.type
_entity_poly.pdbx_seq_one_letter_code
_entity_poly.pdbx_strand_id
1 'polypeptide(L)'
;MLHFAAAQSSRDFQKTIRQSGLSVINMRNDAKIPYVFHAELRYQVYRLEKRLVLRYNNLMQYKIPQNVQIEDKIVGPLTLKQLITLGVGGGITYGIYVTLARNFFIETWLIPTLIPGILTLLVTFVKINGIPFGKWVFLMIEFMWKPKVRTFVMGGGDLYSATLFAEKTKKAQTANDADNKAERDRERLKNIGEITKMLDTVQSKPQANPL
;
A
#
# COMPACT_ATOMS: atom_id res chain seq x y z
N MET A 1 -25.49 13.82 -30.48
CA MET A 1 -25.25 12.52 -31.17
C MET A 1 -25.74 11.30 -30.38
N LEU A 2 -25.55 11.22 -29.04
CA LEU A 2 -26.01 10.09 -28.22
C LEU A 2 -27.54 9.86 -28.23
N HIS A 3 -28.33 10.94 -28.23
CA HIS A 3 -29.80 10.83 -28.32
C HIS A 3 -30.30 10.28 -29.66
N PHE A 4 -29.56 10.51 -30.75
CA PHE A 4 -29.89 9.97 -32.08
C PHE A 4 -29.53 8.48 -32.20
N ALA A 5 -28.45 8.03 -31.56
CA ALA A 5 -28.06 6.62 -31.52
C ALA A 5 -29.04 5.76 -30.71
N ALA A 6 -29.53 6.28 -29.57
CA ALA A 6 -30.57 5.62 -28.77
C ALA A 6 -31.91 5.52 -29.54
N ALA A 7 -32.27 6.56 -30.29
CA ALA A 7 -33.47 6.57 -31.14
C ALA A 7 -33.38 5.60 -32.32
N GLN A 8 -32.20 5.46 -32.94
CA GLN A 8 -31.96 4.51 -34.03
C GLN A 8 -32.06 3.06 -33.54
N SER A 9 -31.42 2.76 -32.40
CA SER A 9 -31.47 1.45 -31.74
C SER A 9 -32.90 1.03 -31.38
N SER A 10 -33.72 1.97 -30.91
CA SER A 10 -35.15 1.74 -30.63
C SER A 10 -35.96 1.37 -31.88
N ARG A 11 -35.68 2.00 -33.03
CA ARG A 11 -36.36 1.69 -34.31
C ARG A 11 -35.95 0.35 -34.89
N ASP A 12 -34.68 -0.03 -34.74
CA ASP A 12 -34.18 -1.32 -35.20
C ASP A 12 -34.64 -2.48 -34.29
N PHE A 13 -34.77 -2.21 -32.98
CA PHE A 13 -35.40 -3.13 -32.03
C PHE A 13 -36.88 -3.36 -32.37
N GLN A 14 -37.63 -2.29 -32.66
CA GLN A 14 -39.04 -2.38 -33.09
C GLN A 14 -39.23 -3.17 -34.39
N LYS A 15 -38.33 -3.03 -35.37
CA LYS A 15 -38.34 -3.83 -36.61
C LYS A 15 -38.06 -5.31 -36.36
N THR A 16 -37.12 -5.62 -35.47
CA THR A 16 -36.76 -6.99 -35.10
C THR A 16 -37.91 -7.71 -34.39
N ILE A 17 -38.60 -7.01 -33.48
CA ILE A 17 -39.79 -7.53 -32.79
C ILE A 17 -40.92 -7.83 -33.80
N ARG A 18 -41.14 -6.93 -34.78
CA ARG A 18 -42.16 -7.10 -35.83
C ARG A 18 -41.89 -8.30 -36.75
N GLN A 19 -40.62 -8.64 -37.01
CA GLN A 19 -40.23 -9.80 -37.81
C GLN A 19 -40.31 -11.12 -37.02
N SER A 20 -40.23 -11.08 -35.68
CA SER A 20 -40.32 -12.26 -34.81
C SER A 20 -41.76 -12.74 -34.52
N GLY A 21 -42.78 -12.13 -35.14
CA GLY A 21 -44.18 -12.49 -34.93
C GLY A 21 -44.78 -12.08 -33.58
N LEU A 22 -43.99 -11.46 -32.68
CA LEU A 22 -44.53 -10.84 -31.47
C LEU A 22 -45.11 -9.46 -31.81
N SER A 23 -46.44 -9.37 -31.85
CA SER A 23 -47.14 -8.09 -31.99
C SER A 23 -46.82 -7.19 -30.79
N VAL A 24 -46.42 -5.94 -31.05
CA VAL A 24 -46.35 -4.89 -30.03
C VAL A 24 -47.80 -4.55 -29.66
N ILE A 25 -48.31 -5.18 -28.61
CA ILE A 25 -49.65 -4.92 -28.10
C ILE A 25 -49.64 -3.49 -27.53
N ASN A 26 -50.35 -2.59 -28.18
CA ASN A 26 -50.60 -1.23 -27.70
C ASN A 26 -51.24 -1.32 -26.30
N MET A 27 -50.57 -0.79 -25.29
CA MET A 27 -51.03 -0.78 -23.89
C MET A 27 -52.14 0.26 -23.63
N ARG A 28 -53.17 0.28 -24.47
CA ARG A 28 -54.35 1.14 -24.30
C ARG A 28 -55.58 0.28 -24.50
N ASN A 29 -56.21 -0.08 -23.37
CA ASN A 29 -57.43 -0.89 -23.30
C ASN A 29 -57.27 -2.33 -23.82
N ASP A 30 -57.08 -3.29 -22.91
CA ASP A 30 -58.13 -4.25 -22.59
C ASP A 30 -57.62 -5.40 -21.70
N ALA A 31 -58.52 -5.78 -20.80
CA ALA A 31 -58.63 -6.94 -19.94
C ALA A 31 -57.51 -8.02 -19.90
N LYS A 32 -57.07 -8.31 -18.67
CA LYS A 32 -56.48 -9.59 -18.21
C LYS A 32 -55.30 -10.14 -19.03
N ILE A 33 -54.15 -9.50 -18.88
CA ILE A 33 -52.87 -10.13 -19.21
C ILE A 33 -52.58 -11.20 -18.12
N PRO A 34 -52.34 -12.48 -18.46
CA PRO A 34 -52.07 -13.50 -17.46
C PRO A 34 -50.79 -13.16 -16.69
N TYR A 35 -50.83 -13.28 -15.35
CA TYR A 35 -49.70 -12.99 -14.46
C TYR A 35 -48.39 -13.68 -14.87
N VAL A 36 -48.49 -14.82 -15.54
CA VAL A 36 -47.37 -15.60 -16.10
C VAL A 36 -46.59 -14.81 -17.16
N PHE A 37 -47.26 -14.05 -18.03
CA PHE A 37 -46.60 -13.27 -19.09
C PHE A 37 -45.82 -12.06 -18.54
N HIS A 38 -46.32 -11.43 -17.48
CA HIS A 38 -45.58 -10.38 -16.76
C HIS A 38 -44.37 -10.92 -15.99
N ALA A 39 -44.41 -12.17 -15.52
CA ALA A 39 -43.28 -12.79 -14.83
C ALA A 39 -42.14 -13.10 -15.80
N GLU A 40 -42.45 -13.66 -16.97
CA GLU A 40 -41.48 -13.94 -18.03
C GLU A 40 -40.80 -12.67 -18.56
N LEU A 41 -41.57 -11.61 -18.82
CA LEU A 41 -41.00 -10.32 -19.25
C LEU A 41 -40.12 -9.70 -18.16
N ARG A 42 -40.54 -9.73 -16.89
CA ARG A 42 -39.71 -9.28 -15.76
C ARG A 42 -38.42 -10.09 -15.64
N TYR A 43 -38.49 -11.39 -15.85
CA TYR A 43 -37.34 -12.28 -15.77
C TYR A 43 -36.36 -12.03 -16.93
N GLN A 44 -36.86 -11.79 -18.14
CA GLN A 44 -36.04 -11.42 -19.30
C GLN A 44 -35.34 -10.06 -19.11
N VAL A 45 -36.05 -9.05 -18.59
CA VAL A 45 -35.45 -7.74 -18.27
C VAL A 45 -34.39 -7.87 -17.17
N TYR A 46 -34.70 -8.55 -16.08
CA TYR A 46 -33.76 -8.81 -14.99
C TYR A 46 -32.50 -9.55 -15.46
N ARG A 47 -32.67 -10.53 -16.36
CA ARG A 47 -31.57 -11.28 -16.98
C ARG A 47 -30.67 -10.38 -17.83
N LEU A 48 -31.24 -9.41 -18.56
CA LEU A 48 -30.49 -8.46 -19.37
C LEU A 48 -29.74 -7.43 -18.51
N GLU A 49 -30.39 -6.90 -17.47
CA GLU A 49 -29.77 -5.97 -16.52
C GLU A 49 -28.58 -6.61 -15.80
N LYS A 50 -28.73 -7.85 -15.32
CA LYS A 50 -27.62 -8.58 -14.70
C LYS A 50 -26.44 -8.78 -15.65
N ARG A 51 -26.69 -9.08 -16.93
CA ARG A 51 -25.62 -9.21 -17.94
C ARG A 51 -24.91 -7.89 -18.22
N LEU A 52 -25.64 -6.78 -18.24
CA LEU A 52 -25.08 -5.44 -18.42
C LEU A 52 -24.18 -5.03 -17.24
N VAL A 53 -24.63 -5.26 -16.00
CA VAL A 53 -23.85 -4.98 -14.79
C VAL A 53 -22.56 -5.82 -14.75
N LEU A 54 -22.65 -7.11 -15.07
CA LEU A 54 -21.48 -7.99 -15.14
C LEU A 54 -20.48 -7.57 -16.24
N ARG A 55 -20.98 -7.17 -17.42
CA ARG A 55 -20.12 -6.64 -18.50
C ARG A 55 -19.43 -5.34 -18.10
N TYR A 56 -20.13 -4.42 -17.44
CA TYR A 56 -19.57 -3.15 -16.99
C TYR A 56 -18.47 -3.36 -15.94
N ASN A 57 -18.68 -4.30 -15.01
CA ASN A 57 -17.71 -4.61 -13.97
C ASN A 57 -16.39 -5.21 -14.52
N ASN A 58 -16.45 -5.94 -15.65
CA ASN A 58 -15.24 -6.43 -16.34
C ASN A 58 -14.47 -5.33 -17.09
N LEU A 59 -15.15 -4.26 -17.53
CA LEU A 59 -14.50 -3.14 -18.23
C LEU A 59 -13.80 -2.16 -17.27
N MET A 60 -14.16 -2.17 -15.99
CA MET A 60 -13.56 -1.33 -14.93
C MET A 60 -12.62 -2.11 -13.99
N GLN A 61 -12.00 -3.18 -14.47
CA GLN A 61 -10.96 -3.86 -13.71
C GLN A 61 -9.67 -3.03 -13.71
N TYR A 62 -9.48 -2.25 -12.64
CA TYR A 62 -8.20 -1.60 -12.38
C TYR A 62 -7.14 -2.66 -12.10
N LYS A 63 -6.06 -2.69 -12.90
CA LYS A 63 -4.92 -3.56 -12.63
C LYS A 63 -4.23 -3.08 -11.36
N ILE A 64 -4.42 -3.82 -10.27
CA ILE A 64 -3.69 -3.56 -9.02
C ILE A 64 -2.22 -3.91 -9.29
N PRO A 65 -1.28 -2.95 -9.10
CA PRO A 65 0.13 -3.27 -9.20
C PRO A 65 0.51 -4.25 -8.09
N GLN A 66 0.85 -5.48 -8.47
CA GLN A 66 1.18 -6.56 -7.51
C GLN A 66 2.65 -6.50 -7.04
N ASN A 67 3.51 -5.72 -7.71
CA ASN A 67 4.96 -5.70 -7.47
C ASN A 67 5.43 -4.71 -6.40
N VAL A 68 4.54 -4.03 -5.66
CA VAL A 68 4.96 -3.03 -4.65
C VAL A 68 5.64 -3.67 -3.43
N GLN A 69 5.46 -4.97 -3.22
CA GLN A 69 5.93 -5.68 -2.02
C GLN A 69 7.26 -6.42 -2.22
N ILE A 70 7.79 -6.46 -3.44
CA ILE A 70 9.07 -7.12 -3.73
C ILE A 70 10.17 -6.10 -3.44
N GLU A 71 11.15 -6.48 -2.61
CA GLU A 71 12.30 -5.61 -2.35
C GLU A 71 13.13 -5.43 -3.62
N ASP A 72 13.59 -4.20 -3.86
CA ASP A 72 14.46 -3.89 -4.98
C ASP A 72 15.79 -4.64 -4.86
N LYS A 73 16.13 -5.34 -5.93
CA LYS A 73 17.41 -6.05 -6.08
C LYS A 73 18.41 -5.08 -6.70
N ILE A 74 19.51 -4.83 -6.01
CA ILE A 74 20.51 -3.84 -6.44
C ILE A 74 21.69 -4.52 -7.11
N VAL A 75 22.22 -5.58 -6.49
CA VAL A 75 23.39 -6.32 -6.98
C VAL A 75 22.98 -7.74 -7.32
N GLY A 76 22.68 -7.98 -8.58
CA GLY A 76 22.24 -9.28 -9.09
C GLY A 76 20.97 -9.77 -8.37
N PRO A 77 20.99 -10.94 -7.70
CA PRO A 77 19.84 -11.46 -6.99
C PRO A 77 19.65 -10.89 -5.56
N LEU A 78 20.59 -10.10 -5.05
CA LEU A 78 20.62 -9.63 -3.66
C LEU A 78 19.85 -8.32 -3.46
N THR A 79 19.06 -8.26 -2.39
CA THR A 79 18.40 -7.03 -1.95
C THR A 79 19.36 -6.13 -1.18
N LEU A 80 19.06 -4.83 -1.07
CA LEU A 80 19.90 -3.89 -0.32
C LEU A 80 20.14 -4.34 1.13
N LYS A 81 19.08 -4.86 1.78
CA LYS A 81 19.16 -5.35 3.16
C LYS A 81 20.11 -6.53 3.26
N GLN A 82 20.02 -7.47 2.33
CA GLN A 82 20.91 -8.63 2.29
C GLN A 82 22.37 -8.23 2.08
N LEU A 83 22.62 -7.25 1.21
CA LEU A 83 23.97 -6.72 0.98
C LEU A 83 24.54 -6.08 2.24
N ILE A 84 23.77 -5.23 2.93
CA ILE A 84 24.20 -4.60 4.18
C ILE A 84 24.46 -5.65 5.25
N THR A 85 23.56 -6.64 5.42
CA THR A 85 23.74 -7.72 6.40
C THR A 85 24.98 -8.55 6.11
N LEU A 86 25.25 -8.88 4.84
CA LEU A 86 26.47 -9.59 4.44
C LEU A 86 27.73 -8.73 4.65
N GLY A 87 27.66 -7.43 4.37
CA GLY A 87 28.78 -6.50 4.60
C GLY A 87 29.14 -6.41 6.08
N VAL A 88 28.14 -6.25 6.95
CA VAL A 88 28.35 -6.16 8.40
C VAL A 88 28.78 -7.51 8.98
N GLY A 89 28.04 -8.59 8.72
CA GLY A 89 28.34 -9.91 9.27
C GLY A 89 29.63 -10.51 8.69
N GLY A 90 29.88 -10.30 7.40
CA GLY A 90 31.14 -10.63 6.74
C GLY A 90 32.31 -9.79 7.28
N GLY A 91 32.11 -8.50 7.52
CA GLY A 91 33.11 -7.64 8.16
C GLY A 91 33.48 -8.08 9.57
N ILE A 92 32.50 -8.47 10.39
CA ILE A 92 32.74 -9.03 11.73
C ILE A 92 33.50 -10.36 11.64
N THR A 93 33.04 -11.25 10.76
CA THR A 93 33.67 -12.57 10.56
C THR A 93 35.12 -12.42 10.09
N TYR A 94 35.37 -11.51 9.16
CA TYR A 94 36.70 -11.18 8.66
C TYR A 94 37.57 -10.52 9.73
N GLY A 95 37.01 -9.62 10.55
CA GLY A 95 37.72 -9.02 11.68
C GLY A 95 38.22 -10.09 12.66
N ILE A 96 37.36 -11.02 13.06
CA ILE A 96 37.73 -12.16 13.93
C ILE A 96 38.82 -13.00 13.27
N TYR A 97 38.67 -13.32 11.98
CA TYR A 97 39.67 -14.07 11.22
C TYR A 97 41.04 -13.39 11.25
N VAL A 98 41.13 -12.11 10.91
CA VAL A 98 42.41 -11.39 10.85
C VAL A 98 43.07 -11.28 12.23
N THR A 99 42.29 -11.06 13.29
CA THR A 99 42.82 -10.95 14.65
C THR A 99 43.37 -12.29 15.16
N LEU A 100 42.67 -13.40 14.93
CA LEU A 100 43.05 -14.70 15.47
C LEU A 100 44.03 -15.46 14.57
N ALA A 101 43.85 -15.43 13.25
CA ALA A 101 44.69 -16.17 12.31
C ALA A 101 46.14 -15.67 12.27
N ARG A 102 46.39 -14.42 12.72
CA ARG A 102 47.75 -13.88 12.82
C ARG A 102 48.57 -14.51 13.95
N ASN A 103 47.93 -14.89 15.05
CA ASN A 103 48.59 -15.30 16.28
C ASN A 103 48.42 -16.79 16.61
N PHE A 104 47.41 -17.44 16.04
CA PHE A 104 47.02 -18.80 16.39
C PHE A 104 46.89 -19.71 15.16
N PHE A 105 47.05 -21.02 15.38
CA PHE A 105 46.86 -22.05 14.37
C PHE A 105 45.37 -22.26 14.02
N ILE A 106 45.12 -22.98 12.93
CA ILE A 106 43.79 -23.18 12.36
C ILE A 106 42.75 -23.71 13.34
N GLU A 107 43.14 -24.59 14.25
CA GLU A 107 42.24 -25.18 15.25
C GLU A 107 41.61 -24.13 16.18
N THR A 108 42.36 -23.06 16.49
CA THR A 108 41.91 -22.02 17.43
C THR A 108 41.02 -20.98 16.75
N TRP A 109 41.29 -20.62 15.49
CA TRP A 109 40.56 -19.54 14.82
C TRP A 109 39.39 -20.01 13.96
N LEU A 110 39.38 -21.28 13.53
CA LEU A 110 38.36 -21.79 12.62
C LEU A 110 36.96 -21.73 13.24
N ILE A 111 36.79 -22.23 14.47
CA ILE A 111 35.46 -22.26 15.13
C ILE A 111 34.92 -20.85 15.40
N PRO A 112 35.69 -19.91 16.01
CA PRO A 112 35.23 -18.55 16.25
C PRO A 112 34.89 -17.75 14.98
N THR A 113 35.51 -18.07 13.84
CA THR A 113 35.19 -17.44 12.56
C THR A 113 34.01 -18.12 11.87
N LEU A 114 33.90 -19.45 11.95
CA LEU A 114 32.88 -20.22 11.24
C LEU A 114 31.47 -19.94 11.79
N ILE A 115 31.32 -19.85 13.11
CA ILE A 115 30.03 -19.60 13.78
C ILE A 115 29.36 -18.31 13.27
N PRO A 116 29.98 -17.12 13.36
CA PRO A 116 29.36 -15.88 12.88
C PRO A 116 29.20 -15.86 11.35
N GLY A 117 30.07 -16.52 10.60
CA GLY A 117 29.95 -16.65 9.15
C GLY A 117 28.68 -17.41 8.75
N ILE A 118 28.46 -18.60 9.33
CA ILE A 118 27.25 -19.39 9.11
C ILE A 118 26.02 -18.62 9.58
N LEU A 119 26.07 -18.00 10.76
CA LEU A 119 24.95 -17.24 11.31
C LEU A 119 24.55 -16.09 10.38
N THR A 120 25.52 -15.38 9.80
CA THR A 120 25.28 -14.29 8.83
C THR A 120 24.54 -14.81 7.59
N LEU A 121 24.94 -15.98 7.07
CA LEU A 121 24.27 -16.59 5.92
C LEU A 121 22.83 -17.01 6.26
N LEU A 122 22.61 -17.60 7.44
CA LEU A 122 21.28 -17.99 7.89
C LEU A 122 20.36 -16.78 8.01
N VAL A 123 20.81 -15.70 8.65
CA VAL A 123 20.03 -14.46 8.80
C VAL A 123 19.69 -13.82 7.44
N THR A 124 20.60 -13.93 6.46
CA THR A 124 20.45 -13.27 5.15
C THR A 124 19.53 -14.02 4.19
N PHE A 125 19.66 -15.35 4.12
CA PHE A 125 19.00 -16.16 3.09
C PHE A 125 17.85 -17.03 3.59
N VAL A 126 17.87 -17.43 4.86
CA VAL A 126 16.87 -18.37 5.38
C VAL A 126 15.60 -17.63 5.78
N LYS A 127 14.48 -18.14 5.30
CA LYS A 127 13.14 -17.73 5.71
C LYS A 127 12.38 -18.97 6.14
N ILE A 128 11.82 -18.95 7.35
CA ILE A 128 11.04 -20.06 7.89
C ILE A 128 9.57 -19.61 7.88
N ASN A 129 8.71 -20.33 7.17
CA ASN A 129 7.28 -20.00 7.03
C ASN A 129 7.02 -18.55 6.56
N GLY A 130 7.86 -18.04 5.65
CA GLY A 130 7.76 -16.67 5.14
C GLY A 130 8.31 -15.58 6.09
N ILE A 131 8.79 -15.96 7.28
CA ILE A 131 9.39 -15.04 8.26
C ILE A 131 10.93 -15.07 8.12
N PRO A 132 11.61 -13.91 8.06
CA PRO A 132 13.08 -13.86 8.08
C PRO A 132 13.66 -14.55 9.30
N PHE A 133 14.75 -15.31 9.14
CA PHE A 133 15.37 -16.10 10.20
C PHE A 133 15.64 -15.30 11.49
N GLY A 134 16.19 -14.08 11.39
CA GLY A 134 16.45 -13.25 12.58
C GLY A 134 15.18 -12.94 13.40
N LYS A 135 14.06 -12.65 12.74
CA LYS A 135 12.77 -12.44 13.42
C LYS A 135 12.22 -13.74 13.98
N TRP A 136 12.37 -14.84 13.26
CA TRP A 136 11.97 -16.16 13.72
C TRP A 136 12.69 -16.56 15.00
N VAL A 137 14.01 -16.34 15.10
CA VAL A 137 14.79 -16.58 16.33
C VAL A 137 14.25 -15.77 17.49
N PHE A 138 13.99 -14.48 17.28
CA PHE A 138 13.44 -13.61 18.34
C PHE A 138 12.07 -14.09 18.82
N LEU A 139 11.19 -14.49 17.90
CA LEU A 139 9.89 -15.07 18.22
C LEU A 139 10.01 -16.40 18.97
N MET A 140 11.01 -17.22 18.62
CA MET A 140 11.27 -18.47 19.34
C MET A 140 11.74 -18.23 20.77
N ILE A 141 12.63 -17.27 20.96
CA ILE A 141 13.09 -16.85 22.28
C ILE A 141 11.91 -16.31 23.11
N GLU A 142 11.09 -15.44 22.52
CA GLU A 142 9.88 -14.92 23.17
C GLU A 142 8.94 -16.07 23.57
N PHE A 143 8.70 -17.02 22.67
CA PHE A 143 7.85 -18.18 22.94
C PHE A 143 8.38 -19.04 24.10
N MET A 144 9.71 -19.17 24.24
CA MET A 144 10.31 -19.93 25.35
C MET A 144 10.11 -19.26 26.71
N TRP A 145 10.14 -17.93 26.76
CA TRP A 145 9.96 -17.17 28.01
C TRP A 145 8.51 -16.86 28.36
N LYS A 146 7.58 -16.91 27.40
CA LYS A 146 6.17 -16.66 27.67
C LYS A 146 5.54 -17.86 28.40
N PRO A 147 4.70 -17.62 29.44
CA PRO A 147 3.93 -18.69 30.06
C PRO A 147 3.01 -19.33 29.02
N LYS A 148 3.06 -20.65 28.90
CA LYS A 148 2.26 -21.42 27.92
C LYS A 148 0.80 -21.59 28.34
N VAL A 149 0.47 -21.27 29.58
CA VAL A 149 -0.89 -21.38 30.12
C VAL A 149 -1.69 -20.18 29.67
N ARG A 150 -2.71 -20.43 28.84
CA ARG A 150 -3.73 -19.43 28.48
C ARG A 150 -4.91 -19.63 29.42
N THR A 151 -5.05 -18.76 30.41
CA THR A 151 -6.27 -18.70 31.23
C THR A 151 -7.26 -17.74 30.57
N PHE A 152 -8.49 -18.20 30.37
CA PHE A 152 -9.57 -17.32 29.98
C PHE A 152 -10.07 -16.58 31.23
N VAL A 153 -10.02 -15.25 31.20
CA VAL A 153 -10.56 -14.40 32.27
C VAL A 153 -11.70 -13.59 31.68
N MET A 154 -12.93 -13.80 32.15
CA MET A 154 -14.07 -12.97 31.75
C MET A 154 -13.88 -11.55 32.30
N GLY A 155 -13.87 -10.55 31.42
CA GLY A 155 -13.84 -9.13 31.80
C GLY A 155 -12.50 -8.56 32.28
N GLY A 156 -11.41 -9.34 32.28
CA GLY A 156 -10.11 -8.93 32.85
C GLY A 156 -8.88 -9.19 31.98
N GLY A 157 -9.06 -9.53 30.70
CA GLY A 157 -7.92 -9.70 29.79
C GLY A 157 -7.31 -8.36 29.45
N ASP A 158 -6.05 -8.12 29.85
CA ASP A 158 -5.25 -7.03 29.31
C ASP A 158 -5.23 -7.18 27.78
N LEU A 159 -5.98 -6.32 27.12
CA LEU A 159 -5.93 -6.17 25.68
C LEU A 159 -4.49 -5.77 25.36
N TYR A 160 -3.71 -6.70 24.82
CA TYR A 160 -2.51 -6.37 24.06
C TYR A 160 -2.96 -5.51 22.86
N SER A 161 -3.16 -4.24 23.16
CA SER A 161 -3.66 -3.21 22.26
C SER A 161 -2.46 -2.77 21.44
N ALA A 162 -2.20 -3.50 20.36
CA ALA A 162 -1.28 -3.05 19.30
C ALA A 162 -1.60 -1.61 18.83
N THR A 163 -2.82 -1.14 19.10
CA THR A 163 -3.29 0.23 18.88
C THR A 163 -2.61 1.29 19.76
N LEU A 164 -2.26 0.99 21.02
CA LEU A 164 -1.61 1.99 21.91
C LEU A 164 -0.16 2.29 21.50
N PHE A 165 0.57 1.27 21.03
CA PHE A 165 1.93 1.45 20.52
C PHE A 165 1.95 2.12 19.14
N ALA A 166 0.98 1.82 18.26
CA ALA A 166 0.82 2.49 16.97
C ALA A 166 0.44 3.98 17.11
N GLU A 167 -0.23 4.36 18.20
CA GLU A 167 -0.59 5.76 18.47
C GLU A 167 0.60 6.60 18.94
N LYS A 168 1.53 6.02 19.72
CA LYS A 168 2.76 6.72 20.14
C LYS A 168 3.63 7.14 18.95
N THR A 169 3.78 6.30 17.93
CA THR A 169 4.56 6.62 16.73
C THR A 169 3.90 7.70 15.86
N LYS A 170 2.56 7.65 15.71
CA LYS A 170 1.84 8.68 14.95
C LYS A 170 1.86 10.06 15.62
N LYS A 171 1.67 10.13 16.94
CA LYS A 171 1.74 11.41 17.68
C LYS A 171 3.13 12.05 17.65
N ALA A 172 4.20 11.24 17.73
CA ALA A 172 5.56 11.74 17.61
C ALA A 172 5.86 12.32 16.21
N GLN A 173 5.36 11.69 15.14
CA GLN A 173 5.50 12.20 13.78
C GLN A 173 4.70 13.50 13.57
N THR A 174 3.46 13.56 14.06
CA THR A 174 2.62 14.76 13.91
C THR A 174 3.16 15.96 14.71
N ALA A 175 3.80 15.73 15.85
CA ALA A 175 4.47 16.79 16.61
C ALA A 175 5.67 17.37 15.85
N ASN A 176 6.56 16.50 15.35
CA ASN A 176 7.74 16.94 14.58
C ASN A 176 7.34 17.67 13.28
N ASP A 177 6.29 17.23 12.59
CA ASP A 177 5.79 17.90 11.38
C ASP A 177 5.15 19.26 11.66
N ALA A 178 4.51 19.42 12.83
CA ALA A 178 3.96 20.69 13.27
C ALA A 178 5.06 21.70 13.63
N ASP A 179 6.12 21.26 14.31
CA ASP A 179 7.29 22.09 14.65
C ASP A 179 8.03 22.55 13.39
N ASN A 180 8.30 21.62 12.46
CA ASN A 180 8.90 21.93 11.16
C ASN A 180 8.04 22.89 10.31
N LYS A 181 6.71 22.85 10.45
CA LYS A 181 5.81 23.79 9.76
C LYS A 181 5.86 25.18 10.40
N ALA A 182 5.85 25.26 11.73
CA ALA A 182 5.94 26.53 12.45
C ALA A 182 7.27 27.25 12.19
N GLU A 183 8.37 26.52 12.08
CA GLU A 183 9.68 27.10 11.74
C GLU A 183 9.71 27.65 10.31
N ARG A 184 9.20 26.89 9.33
CA ARG A 184 9.06 27.36 7.93
C ARG A 184 8.16 28.59 7.80
N ASP A 185 7.06 28.64 8.56
CA ASP A 185 6.14 29.79 8.52
C ASP A 185 6.79 31.04 9.15
N ARG A 186 7.61 30.89 10.20
CA ARG A 186 8.40 32.00 10.76
C ARG A 186 9.43 32.54 9.77
N GLU A 187 10.14 31.66 9.07
CA GLU A 187 11.10 32.06 8.03
C GLU A 187 10.41 32.80 6.88
N ARG A 188 9.26 32.31 6.43
CA ARG A 188 8.45 32.98 5.40
C ARG A 188 8.04 34.39 5.83
N LEU A 189 7.60 34.57 7.07
CA LEU A 189 7.21 35.88 7.60
C LEU A 189 8.39 36.86 7.66
N LYS A 190 9.59 36.38 8.03
CA LYS A 190 10.81 37.19 7.97
C LYS A 190 11.14 37.62 6.55
N ASN A 191 11.14 36.68 5.61
CA ASN A 191 11.43 36.95 4.20
C ASN A 191 10.43 37.94 3.60
N ILE A 192 9.14 37.81 3.91
CA ILE A 192 8.11 38.77 3.48
C ILE A 192 8.39 40.15 4.07
N GLY A 193 8.72 40.24 5.37
CA GLY A 193 9.04 41.52 6.01
C GLY A 193 10.29 42.19 5.43
N GLU A 194 11.30 41.44 5.03
CA GLU A 194 12.48 41.96 4.32
C GLU A 194 12.13 42.49 2.94
N ILE A 195 11.30 41.76 2.18
CA ILE A 195 10.80 42.20 0.88
C ILE A 195 9.97 43.48 1.03
N THR A 196 9.10 43.58 2.04
CA THR A 196 8.33 44.79 2.32
C THR A 196 9.25 45.97 2.63
N LYS A 197 10.26 45.80 3.47
CA LYS A 197 11.25 46.85 3.76
C LYS A 197 12.01 47.30 2.51
N MET A 198 12.42 46.36 1.65
CA MET A 198 13.07 46.67 0.38
C MET A 198 12.12 47.44 -0.55
N LEU A 199 10.85 47.04 -0.62
CA LEU A 199 9.84 47.70 -1.43
C LEU A 199 9.54 49.12 -0.96
N ASP A 200 9.38 49.32 0.34
CA ASP A 200 9.15 50.64 0.94
C ASP A 200 10.36 51.56 0.73
N THR A 201 11.57 51.03 0.83
CA THR A 201 12.82 51.77 0.55
C THR A 201 12.91 52.18 -0.93
N VAL A 202 12.43 51.35 -1.84
CA VAL A 202 12.40 51.65 -3.28
C VAL A 202 11.35 52.73 -3.60
N GLN A 203 10.20 52.71 -2.94
CA GLN A 203 9.18 53.74 -3.14
C GLN A 203 9.52 55.07 -2.45
N SER A 204 10.29 55.06 -1.37
CA SER A 204 10.67 56.28 -0.63
C SER A 204 11.77 57.11 -1.30
N LYS A 205 12.41 56.63 -2.37
CA LYS A 205 13.42 57.40 -3.10
C LYS A 205 12.70 58.28 -4.13
N PRO A 206 12.60 59.62 -3.95
CA PRO A 206 12.04 60.46 -5.00
C PRO A 206 12.93 60.32 -6.23
N GLN A 207 12.34 60.10 -7.40
CA GLN A 207 13.04 60.32 -8.66
C GLN A 207 13.39 61.81 -8.71
N ALA A 208 14.61 62.14 -8.29
CA ALA A 208 15.19 63.44 -8.55
C ALA A 208 15.39 63.53 -10.06
N ASN A 209 14.44 64.15 -10.75
CA ASN A 209 14.60 64.57 -12.14
C ASN A 209 15.81 65.52 -12.18
N PRO A 210 16.88 65.19 -12.92
CA PRO A 210 17.83 66.23 -13.31
C PRO A 210 17.16 67.14 -14.33
N LEU A 211 17.38 68.45 -14.15
CA LEU A 211 16.97 69.55 -15.03
C LEU A 211 17.26 69.29 -16.51
#